data_AF-A0A8C1Q784-F1
#
_entry.id   AF-A0A8C1Q784-F1
#
_cell.length_a   1.000
_cell.length_b   1.000
_cell.length_c   1.000
_cell.angle_alpha   90.00
_cell.angle_beta   90.00
_cell.angle_gamma   90.00
#
_symmetry.space_group_name_H-M   'P 1'
#
loop_
_entity.id
_entity.type
_entity.pdbx_description
1 polymer ?
#
loop_
_entity_poly.entity_id
_entity_poly.type
_entity_poly.pdbx_seq_one_letter_code
_entity_poly.pdbx_strand_id
1 'polypeptide(L)'
;MVFYRSNEDGTFTICHKTEVVKNTLNPVWQPFTIPVRALCNGDYDRSIKVEVYDWDRDGSHDFIGEFTTSYRELSRGQSQFNVYEVVNPKKKLKKRRYINSGTVTLLSFSVEAEHTFLDYIKAGTQIHFTVAIDFTASNGNPSQSTSLHYMNPYQMNAYAMALKAVGEIIQDYDSDKMFPALGFGAKLPPDGRVSHEFPLVPVT
;
A
#
# COMPACT_ATOMS: atom_id res chain seq x y z
N MET A 1 -12.85 15.35 11.72
CA MET A 1 -13.87 14.29 11.78
C MET A 1 -13.18 12.94 11.97
N VAL A 2 -13.89 11.97 12.53
CA VAL A 2 -13.41 10.58 12.66
C VAL A 2 -14.46 9.65 12.03
N PHE A 3 -14.02 8.82 11.10
CA PHE A 3 -14.85 7.83 10.41
C PHE A 3 -14.68 6.47 11.05
N TYR A 4 -15.80 5.77 11.24
CA TYR A 4 -15.86 4.45 11.84
C TYR A 4 -16.62 3.50 10.93
N ARG A 5 -16.04 2.31 10.72
CA ARG A 5 -16.72 1.17 10.12
C ARG A 5 -17.46 0.39 11.20
N SER A 6 -18.70 -0.02 10.93
CA SER A 6 -19.43 -0.98 11.75
C SER A 6 -18.92 -2.43 11.54
N ASN A 7 -18.69 -3.15 12.62
CA ASN A 7 -18.29 -4.55 12.62
C ASN A 7 -19.53 -5.47 12.78
N GLU A 8 -19.38 -6.76 12.49
CA GLU A 8 -20.47 -7.74 12.55
C GLU A 8 -21.02 -7.97 13.97
N ASP A 9 -20.18 -7.72 14.97
CA ASP A 9 -20.53 -7.76 16.40
C ASP A 9 -21.22 -6.46 16.89
N GLY A 10 -21.49 -5.51 15.99
CA GLY A 10 -22.08 -4.21 16.30
C GLY A 10 -21.10 -3.18 16.87
N THR A 11 -19.83 -3.54 17.05
CA THR A 11 -18.79 -2.58 17.46
C THR A 11 -18.38 -1.68 16.29
N PHE A 12 -17.58 -0.66 16.58
CA PHE A 12 -17.07 0.28 15.59
C PHE A 12 -15.54 0.33 15.64
N THR A 13 -14.91 0.36 14.46
CA THR A 13 -13.46 0.53 14.31
C THR A 13 -13.18 1.78 13.51
N ILE A 14 -12.25 2.61 13.98
CA ILE A 14 -11.79 3.80 13.26
C ILE A 14 -11.19 3.36 11.93
N CYS A 15 -11.68 3.91 10.82
CA CYS A 15 -11.11 3.70 9.49
C CYS A 15 -10.35 4.93 8.97
N HIS A 16 -10.68 6.13 9.44
CA HIS A 16 -9.97 7.36 9.05
C HIS A 16 -10.19 8.49 10.06
N LYS A 17 -9.20 9.40 10.17
CA LYS A 17 -9.30 10.65 10.93
C LYS A 17 -8.77 11.78 10.05
N THR A 18 -9.58 12.81 9.85
CA THR A 18 -9.18 13.99 9.08
C THR A 18 -8.20 14.86 9.87
N GLU A 19 -7.58 15.80 9.19
CA GLU A 19 -6.85 16.90 9.81
C GLU A 19 -7.75 17.80 10.67
N VAL A 20 -7.10 18.59 11.52
CA VAL A 20 -7.72 19.64 12.33
C VAL A 20 -7.72 20.93 11.54
N VAL A 21 -8.89 21.53 11.36
CA VAL A 21 -9.05 22.85 10.74
C VAL A 21 -9.28 23.87 11.85
N LYS A 22 -8.36 24.81 12.02
CA LYS A 22 -8.39 25.78 13.13
C LYS A 22 -9.24 26.99 12.81
N ASN A 23 -9.86 27.56 13.85
CA ASN A 23 -10.51 28.88 13.84
C ASN A 23 -11.61 29.05 12.78
N THR A 24 -12.51 28.07 12.63
CA THR A 24 -13.65 28.16 11.72
C THR A 24 -14.86 27.38 12.24
N LEU A 25 -16.06 27.90 11.97
CA LEU A 25 -17.33 27.19 12.18
C LEU A 25 -17.79 26.44 10.91
N ASN A 26 -17.10 26.66 9.78
CA ASN A 26 -17.39 26.04 8.49
C ASN A 26 -16.10 25.39 7.95
N PRO A 27 -15.57 24.34 8.61
CA PRO A 27 -14.36 23.67 8.16
C PRO A 27 -14.60 22.99 6.81
N VAL A 28 -13.60 23.11 5.93
CA VAL A 28 -13.49 22.32 4.69
C VAL A 28 -12.25 21.47 4.83
N TRP A 29 -12.45 20.15 4.87
CA TRP A 29 -11.35 19.19 4.98
C TRP A 29 -10.73 18.88 3.62
N GLN A 30 -9.45 18.54 3.60
CA GLN A 30 -8.75 18.08 2.41
C GLN A 30 -9.35 16.76 1.89
N PRO A 31 -9.34 16.54 0.56
CA PRO A 31 -9.69 15.24 -0.01
C PRO A 31 -8.81 14.12 0.60
N PHE A 32 -9.42 12.96 0.82
CA PHE A 32 -8.73 11.78 1.34
C PHE A 32 -9.26 10.52 0.68
N THR A 33 -8.45 9.45 0.71
CA THR A 33 -8.79 8.14 0.16
C THR A 33 -8.88 7.12 1.28
N ILE A 34 -9.94 6.31 1.28
CA ILE A 34 -10.10 5.17 2.18
C ILE A 34 -10.34 3.93 1.32
N PRO A 35 -9.57 2.84 1.50
CA PRO A 35 -9.87 1.57 0.83
C PRO A 35 -11.29 1.11 1.16
N VAL A 36 -12.06 0.69 0.16
CA VAL A 36 -13.46 0.27 0.33
C VAL A 36 -13.61 -0.83 1.38
N ARG A 37 -12.66 -1.79 1.41
CA ARG A 37 -12.58 -2.82 2.45
C ARG A 37 -12.41 -2.22 3.85
N ALA A 38 -11.58 -1.19 4.00
CA ALA A 38 -11.40 -0.52 5.29
C ALA A 38 -12.65 0.27 5.71
N LEU A 39 -13.35 0.89 4.77
CA LEU A 39 -14.53 1.72 5.03
C LEU A 39 -15.78 0.89 5.39
N CYS A 40 -16.05 -0.20 4.66
CA CYS A 40 -17.31 -0.93 4.76
C CYS A 40 -17.19 -2.46 4.59
N ASN A 41 -15.97 -3.01 4.60
CA ASN A 41 -15.71 -4.45 4.45
C ASN A 41 -16.32 -5.09 3.18
N GLY A 42 -16.51 -4.29 2.12
CA GLY A 42 -17.12 -4.74 0.87
C GLY A 42 -18.66 -4.78 0.87
N ASP A 43 -19.30 -4.52 2.01
CA ASP A 43 -20.75 -4.36 2.09
C ASP A 43 -21.09 -2.87 1.92
N TYR A 44 -21.66 -2.53 0.76
CA TYR A 44 -21.91 -1.13 0.38
C TYR A 44 -23.07 -0.49 1.13
N ASP A 45 -23.91 -1.29 1.78
CA ASP A 45 -25.05 -0.85 2.58
C ASP A 45 -24.71 -0.78 4.07
N ARG A 46 -23.53 -1.27 4.46
CA ARG A 46 -23.04 -1.23 5.84
C ARG A 46 -22.95 0.21 6.36
N SER A 47 -23.40 0.38 7.60
CA SER A 47 -23.38 1.66 8.29
C SER A 47 -21.95 2.13 8.56
N ILE A 48 -21.69 3.37 8.19
CA ILE A 48 -20.49 4.14 8.47
C ILE A 48 -20.90 5.24 9.44
N LYS A 49 -20.28 5.26 10.62
CA LYS A 49 -20.51 6.32 11.61
C LYS A 49 -19.43 7.38 11.47
N VAL A 50 -19.83 8.64 11.49
CA VAL A 50 -18.91 9.77 11.46
C VAL A 50 -19.11 10.62 12.70
N GLU A 51 -18.03 10.90 13.41
CA GLU A 51 -18.03 11.73 14.59
C GLU A 51 -17.29 13.05 14.33
N VAL A 52 -17.85 14.14 14.80
CA VAL A 52 -17.30 15.49 14.68
C VAL A 52 -16.91 15.97 16.07
N TYR A 53 -15.69 16.48 16.17
CA TYR A 53 -15.09 16.96 17.41
C TYR A 53 -14.57 18.37 17.22
N ASP A 54 -14.66 19.17 18.27
CA ASP A 54 -13.89 20.38 18.44
C ASP A 54 -12.52 19.99 19.00
N TRP A 55 -11.46 20.57 18.45
CA TRP A 55 -10.10 20.18 18.84
C TRP A 55 -9.57 21.09 19.93
N ASP A 56 -9.37 20.51 21.11
CA ASP A 56 -8.66 21.18 22.22
C ASP A 56 -7.19 20.78 22.33
N ARG A 57 -6.33 21.76 22.66
CA ARG A 57 -4.87 21.58 22.73
C ARG A 57 -4.42 20.61 23.84
N ASP A 58 -5.22 20.45 24.88
CA ASP A 58 -4.95 19.58 26.03
C ASP A 58 -5.38 18.12 25.80
N GLY A 59 -5.97 17.81 24.64
CA GLY A 59 -6.44 16.48 24.27
C GLY A 59 -7.87 16.17 24.74
N SER A 60 -8.54 17.07 25.46
CA SER A 60 -9.93 16.90 25.92
C SER A 60 -10.96 17.31 24.87
N HIS A 61 -10.76 16.87 23.63
CA HIS A 61 -11.55 17.26 22.47
C HIS A 61 -13.07 17.14 22.68
N ASP A 62 -13.77 18.26 22.56
CA ASP A 62 -15.20 18.34 22.76
C ASP A 62 -16.01 17.65 21.66
N PHE A 63 -16.87 16.71 22.04
CA PHE A 63 -17.74 16.02 21.09
C PHE A 63 -18.87 16.94 20.58
N ILE A 64 -18.84 17.28 19.29
CA ILE A 64 -19.83 18.15 18.65
C ILE A 64 -21.10 17.35 18.34
N GLY A 65 -20.96 16.16 17.77
CA GLY A 65 -22.04 15.24 17.41
C GLY A 65 -21.60 14.18 16.41
N GLU A 66 -22.54 13.36 15.98
CA GLU A 66 -22.34 12.26 15.05
C GLU A 66 -23.47 12.17 14.02
N PHE A 67 -23.20 11.47 12.92
CA PHE A 67 -24.18 11.02 11.95
C PHE A 67 -23.77 9.66 11.37
N THR A 68 -24.70 9.01 10.69
CA THR A 68 -24.46 7.74 10.00
C THR A 68 -24.77 7.87 8.52
N THR A 69 -24.03 7.14 7.69
CA THR A 69 -24.28 7.00 6.25
C THR A 69 -23.83 5.62 5.78
N SER A 70 -23.77 5.38 4.46
CA SER A 70 -23.21 4.17 3.86
C SER A 70 -22.39 4.51 2.61
N TYR A 71 -21.58 3.56 2.14
CA TYR A 71 -20.88 3.73 0.87
C TYR A 71 -21.86 3.99 -0.28
N ARG A 72 -23.02 3.31 -0.29
CA ARG A 72 -24.07 3.50 -1.31
C ARG A 72 -24.67 4.90 -1.30
N GLU A 73 -24.78 5.54 -0.13
CA GLU A 73 -25.25 6.93 -0.03
C GLU A 73 -24.17 7.90 -0.51
N LEU A 74 -22.94 7.76 -0.01
CA LEU A 74 -21.80 8.57 -0.40
C LEU A 74 -21.55 8.50 -1.92
N SER A 75 -21.72 7.32 -2.53
CA SER A 75 -21.52 7.11 -3.96
C SER A 75 -22.53 7.80 -4.88
N ARG A 76 -23.60 8.36 -4.33
CA ARG A 76 -24.50 9.28 -5.06
C ARG A 76 -23.85 10.64 -5.35
N GLY A 77 -22.67 10.91 -4.78
CA GLY A 77 -21.90 12.13 -5.01
C GLY A 77 -22.50 13.36 -4.33
N GLN A 78 -22.01 14.54 -4.72
CA GLN A 78 -22.49 15.80 -4.17
C GLN A 78 -23.96 16.02 -4.54
N SER A 79 -24.85 16.02 -3.54
CA SER A 79 -26.28 16.29 -3.73
C SER A 79 -26.93 16.68 -2.41
N GLN A 80 -28.18 17.15 -2.46
CA GLN A 80 -29.00 17.42 -1.28
C GLN A 80 -29.18 16.19 -0.36
N PHE A 81 -28.94 14.98 -0.87
CA PHE A 81 -29.04 13.75 -0.10
C PHE A 81 -27.79 13.44 0.73
N ASN A 82 -26.66 14.10 0.42
CA ASN A 82 -25.40 13.94 1.16
C ASN A 82 -25.09 15.20 1.99
N VAL A 83 -26.14 15.70 2.66
CA VAL A 83 -26.11 16.73 3.70
C VAL A 83 -26.58 16.08 5.01
N TYR A 84 -25.69 15.96 5.98
CA TYR A 84 -25.93 15.21 7.21
C TYR A 84 -26.06 16.17 8.39
N GLU A 85 -27.14 16.02 9.15
CA GLU A 85 -27.28 16.72 10.43
C GLU A 85 -26.35 16.10 11.48
N VAL A 86 -25.51 16.92 12.10
CA VAL A 86 -24.59 16.47 13.14
C VAL A 86 -25.31 16.49 14.47
N VAL A 87 -25.65 15.33 15.02
CA VAL A 87 -26.49 15.21 16.21
C VAL A 87 -25.65 14.78 17.41
N ASN A 88 -25.76 15.51 18.52
CA ASN A 88 -25.17 15.12 19.80
C ASN A 88 -26.24 14.42 20.66
N PRO A 89 -26.14 13.10 20.91
CA PRO A 89 -27.16 12.36 21.65
C PRO A 89 -27.38 12.92 23.06
N LYS A 90 -26.31 13.37 23.74
CA LYS A 90 -26.39 13.96 25.09
C LYS A 90 -27.14 15.30 25.08
N LYS A 91 -26.93 16.16 24.08
CA LYS A 91 -27.67 17.43 23.93
C LYS A 91 -29.14 17.17 23.57
N LYS A 92 -29.40 16.20 22.68
CA LYS A 92 -30.77 15.81 22.26
C LYS A 92 -31.63 15.32 23.43
N LEU A 93 -31.05 14.54 24.34
CA LEU A 93 -31.73 14.08 25.55
C LEU A 93 -32.00 15.22 26.56
N LYS A 94 -31.09 16.19 26.69
CA LYS A 94 -31.16 17.26 27.70
C LYS A 94 -31.94 18.50 27.26
N LYS A 95 -31.95 18.83 25.97
CA LYS A 95 -32.47 20.10 25.45
C LYS A 95 -33.67 19.86 24.53
N ARG A 96 -34.88 20.18 25.00
CA ARG A 96 -36.13 20.00 24.24
C ARG A 96 -36.18 20.66 22.85
N ARG A 97 -35.47 21.77 22.65
CA ARG A 97 -35.43 22.52 21.36
C ARG A 97 -34.15 22.26 20.55
N TYR A 98 -33.36 21.26 20.92
CA TYR A 98 -32.15 20.90 20.17
C TYR A 98 -32.53 20.17 18.88
N ILE A 99 -32.01 20.65 17.75
CA ILE A 99 -32.20 20.05 16.44
C ILE A 99 -30.90 19.32 16.05
N ASN A 100 -29.84 20.08 15.82
CA ASN A 100 -28.50 19.57 15.49
C ASN A 100 -27.41 20.54 15.99
N SER A 101 -26.15 20.14 15.85
CA SER A 101 -24.94 20.93 16.15
C SER A 101 -24.29 21.52 14.87
N GLY A 102 -25.04 21.63 13.78
CA GLY A 102 -24.53 21.95 12.45
C GLY A 102 -24.79 20.82 11.44
N THR A 103 -24.28 21.00 10.23
CA THR A 103 -24.39 20.02 9.15
C THR A 103 -23.03 19.74 8.52
N VAL A 104 -22.86 18.54 7.95
CA VAL A 104 -21.72 18.16 7.13
C VAL A 104 -22.23 17.88 5.72
N THR A 105 -21.61 18.50 4.72
CA THR A 105 -21.96 18.30 3.31
C THR A 105 -20.83 17.59 2.59
N LEU A 106 -21.14 16.52 1.85
CA LEU A 106 -20.17 15.87 0.96
C LEU A 106 -19.92 16.75 -0.26
N LEU A 107 -18.69 17.24 -0.41
CA LEU A 107 -18.32 18.10 -1.53
C LEU A 107 -17.93 17.32 -2.80
N SER A 108 -17.28 16.17 -2.63
CA SER A 108 -16.84 15.32 -3.75
C SER A 108 -16.75 13.86 -3.32
N PHE A 109 -17.00 12.96 -4.27
CA PHE A 109 -16.80 11.53 -4.10
C PHE A 109 -16.38 10.92 -5.44
N SER A 110 -15.28 10.21 -5.45
CA SER A 110 -14.79 9.43 -6.59
C SER A 110 -14.45 8.02 -6.14
N VAL A 111 -14.61 7.07 -7.06
CA VAL A 111 -14.21 5.68 -6.87
C VAL A 111 -13.17 5.39 -7.93
N GLU A 112 -11.97 5.05 -7.48
CA GLU A 112 -10.86 4.69 -8.34
C GLU A 112 -10.60 3.19 -8.18
N ALA A 113 -10.51 2.50 -9.31
CA ALA A 113 -10.08 1.11 -9.32
C ALA A 113 -8.57 1.09 -9.13
N GLU A 114 -8.11 0.50 -8.02
CA GLU A 114 -6.70 0.25 -7.78
C GLU A 114 -6.36 -1.16 -8.26
N HIS A 115 -5.52 -1.26 -9.29
CA HIS A 115 -5.05 -2.54 -9.81
C HIS A 115 -3.99 -3.12 -8.86
N THR A 116 -4.20 -4.37 -8.45
CA THR A 116 -3.23 -5.09 -7.63
C THR A 116 -2.07 -5.59 -8.48
N PHE A 117 -0.95 -5.92 -7.84
CA PHE A 117 0.19 -6.59 -8.50
C PHE A 117 -0.25 -7.81 -9.33
N LEU A 118 -1.16 -8.63 -8.78
CA LEU A 118 -1.66 -9.82 -9.49
C LEU A 118 -2.52 -9.49 -10.70
N ASP A 119 -3.19 -8.34 -10.72
CA ASP A 119 -3.98 -7.92 -11.89
C ASP A 119 -3.05 -7.63 -13.08
N TYR A 120 -1.90 -7.00 -12.83
CA TYR A 120 -0.88 -6.79 -13.86
C TYR A 120 -0.32 -8.12 -14.38
N ILE A 121 0.03 -9.06 -13.49
CA ILE A 121 0.53 -10.38 -13.89
C ILE A 121 -0.52 -11.15 -14.70
N LYS A 122 -1.78 -11.18 -14.25
CA LYS A 122 -2.89 -11.84 -14.98
C LYS A 122 -3.19 -11.18 -16.32
N ALA A 123 -2.96 -9.87 -16.44
CA ALA A 123 -3.10 -9.14 -17.70
C ALA A 123 -1.92 -9.36 -18.68
N GLY A 124 -0.94 -10.18 -18.32
CA GLY A 124 0.19 -10.54 -19.18
C GLY A 124 1.48 -9.75 -18.93
N THR A 125 1.55 -8.98 -17.83
CA THR A 125 2.81 -8.34 -17.43
C THR A 125 3.80 -9.40 -16.99
N GLN A 126 5.01 -9.36 -17.56
CA GLN A 126 6.10 -10.25 -17.21
C GLN A 126 7.14 -9.53 -16.36
N ILE A 127 7.86 -10.28 -15.52
CA ILE A 127 8.97 -9.75 -14.73
C ILE A 127 10.27 -10.37 -15.25
N HIS A 128 11.00 -9.59 -16.03
CA HIS A 128 12.30 -10.01 -16.53
C HIS A 128 13.35 -9.96 -15.45
N PHE A 129 14.06 -11.07 -15.29
CA PHE A 129 15.16 -11.20 -14.34
C PHE A 129 16.50 -11.21 -15.06
N THR A 130 17.40 -10.33 -14.64
CA THR A 130 18.79 -10.26 -15.11
C THR A 130 19.72 -10.40 -13.91
N VAL A 131 20.79 -11.17 -14.07
CA VAL A 131 21.80 -11.34 -13.02
C VAL A 131 23.16 -10.85 -13.49
N ALA A 132 23.89 -10.18 -12.60
CA ALA A 132 25.28 -9.80 -12.79
C ALA A 132 26.12 -10.34 -11.62
N ILE A 133 27.13 -11.17 -11.90
CA ILE A 133 27.98 -11.82 -10.92
C ILE A 133 29.35 -11.11 -10.85
N ASP A 134 29.79 -10.81 -9.63
CA ASP A 134 31.10 -10.20 -9.37
C ASP A 134 32.23 -11.24 -9.46
N PHE A 135 33.17 -11.05 -10.39
CA PHE A 135 34.37 -11.88 -10.57
C PHE A 135 35.66 -11.17 -10.14
N THR A 136 35.58 -10.11 -9.33
CA THR A 136 36.76 -9.41 -8.79
C THR A 136 37.61 -10.32 -7.90
N ALA A 137 38.91 -10.02 -7.86
CA ALA A 137 39.91 -10.80 -7.11
C ALA A 137 39.66 -10.87 -5.59
N SER A 138 38.89 -9.94 -5.00
CA SER A 138 38.49 -9.98 -3.60
C SER A 138 37.67 -11.21 -3.22
N ASN A 139 37.04 -11.89 -4.19
CA ASN A 139 36.33 -13.15 -3.97
C ASN A 139 37.26 -14.36 -3.74
N GLY A 140 38.57 -14.20 -3.93
CA GLY A 140 39.57 -15.28 -3.82
C GLY A 140 39.59 -16.22 -5.02
N ASN A 141 40.55 -17.13 -5.05
CA ASN A 141 40.69 -18.11 -6.13
C ASN A 141 39.62 -19.22 -6.00
N PRO A 142 38.75 -19.46 -7.00
CA PRO A 142 37.68 -20.46 -6.92
C PRO A 142 38.14 -21.91 -6.61
N SER A 143 39.42 -22.24 -6.83
CA SER A 143 39.98 -23.55 -6.46
C SER A 143 40.28 -23.69 -4.96
N GLN A 144 40.21 -22.59 -4.19
CA GLN A 144 40.44 -22.59 -2.75
C GLN A 144 39.12 -22.63 -1.98
N SER A 145 39.05 -23.44 -0.92
CA SER A 145 37.85 -23.58 -0.09
C SER A 145 37.42 -22.31 0.66
N THR A 146 38.31 -21.31 0.74
CA THR A 146 38.04 -20.00 1.35
C THR A 146 37.43 -18.99 0.38
N SER A 147 37.36 -19.31 -0.92
CA SER A 147 36.80 -18.40 -1.92
C SER A 147 35.28 -18.33 -1.83
N LEU A 148 34.73 -17.14 -2.08
CA LEU A 148 33.28 -16.94 -2.20
C LEU A 148 32.70 -17.60 -3.47
N HIS A 149 33.56 -17.90 -4.44
CA HIS A 149 33.23 -18.66 -5.66
C HIS A 149 33.57 -20.15 -5.57
N TYR A 150 33.99 -20.63 -4.40
CA TYR A 150 34.32 -22.05 -4.25
C TYR A 150 33.10 -22.94 -4.53
N MET A 151 33.28 -23.94 -5.39
CA MET A 151 32.21 -24.88 -5.76
C MET A 151 32.33 -26.15 -4.92
N ASN A 152 31.76 -26.10 -3.71
CA ASN A 152 31.70 -27.27 -2.83
C ASN A 152 30.69 -28.31 -3.37
N PRO A 153 31.03 -29.61 -3.41
CA PRO A 153 30.12 -30.65 -3.92
C PRO A 153 28.88 -30.89 -3.06
N TYR A 154 28.86 -30.44 -1.80
CA TYR A 154 27.75 -30.68 -0.85
C TYR A 154 26.94 -29.43 -0.53
N GLN A 155 27.49 -28.22 -0.76
CA GLN A 155 26.86 -26.97 -0.36
C GLN A 155 27.07 -25.88 -1.41
N MET A 156 26.03 -25.10 -1.68
CA MET A 156 26.11 -23.94 -2.55
C MET A 156 26.92 -22.81 -1.89
N ASN A 157 27.71 -22.08 -2.67
CA ASN A 157 28.32 -20.84 -2.23
C ASN A 157 27.28 -19.71 -2.15
N ALA A 158 27.69 -18.55 -1.64
CA ALA A 158 26.79 -17.41 -1.43
C ALA A 158 26.12 -16.92 -2.73
N TYR A 159 26.86 -16.89 -3.85
CA TYR A 159 26.32 -16.50 -5.15
C TYR A 159 25.27 -17.50 -5.64
N ALA A 160 25.57 -18.80 -5.59
CA ALA A 160 24.64 -19.85 -6.00
C ALA A 160 23.39 -19.90 -5.11
N MET A 161 23.52 -19.69 -3.80
CA MET A 161 22.38 -19.58 -2.89
C MET A 161 21.48 -18.38 -3.23
N ALA A 162 22.07 -17.21 -3.48
CA ALA A 162 21.31 -16.02 -3.84
C ALA A 162 20.59 -16.17 -5.19
N LEU A 163 21.30 -16.69 -6.20
CA LEU A 163 20.75 -17.03 -7.51
C LEU A 163 19.55 -17.97 -7.39
N LYS A 164 19.68 -19.03 -6.61
CA LYS A 164 18.61 -19.99 -6.39
C LYS A 164 17.41 -19.32 -5.68
N ALA A 165 17.66 -18.63 -4.57
CA ALA A 165 16.60 -18.02 -3.77
C ALA A 165 15.75 -17.00 -4.54
N VAL A 166 16.38 -16.19 -5.41
CA VAL A 166 15.66 -15.21 -6.25
C VAL A 166 15.11 -15.88 -7.52
N GLY A 167 15.96 -16.64 -8.20
CA GLY A 167 15.64 -17.31 -9.46
C GLY A 167 14.44 -18.26 -9.34
N GLU A 168 14.35 -19.02 -8.25
CA GLU A 168 13.26 -19.97 -8.04
C GLU A 168 11.89 -19.30 -7.97
N ILE A 169 11.82 -18.05 -7.50
CA ILE A 169 10.59 -17.28 -7.38
C ILE A 169 10.29 -16.54 -8.68
N ILE A 170 11.29 -15.82 -9.20
CA ILE A 170 11.07 -14.87 -10.30
C ILE A 170 10.83 -15.57 -11.64
N GLN A 171 11.35 -16.80 -11.81
CA GLN A 171 11.22 -17.55 -13.06
C GLN A 171 9.79 -17.86 -13.47
N ASP A 172 8.84 -17.86 -12.54
CA ASP A 172 7.43 -18.14 -12.83
C ASP A 172 6.66 -16.90 -13.29
N TYR A 173 7.31 -15.73 -13.27
CA TYR A 173 6.77 -14.46 -13.77
C TYR A 173 7.35 -14.08 -15.14
N ASP A 174 8.22 -14.91 -15.71
CA ASP A 174 8.77 -14.75 -17.06
C ASP A 174 8.31 -15.93 -17.94
N SER A 175 7.77 -15.64 -19.12
CA SER A 175 7.17 -16.66 -19.97
C SER A 175 8.20 -17.49 -20.75
N ASP A 176 9.30 -16.86 -21.17
CA ASP A 176 10.34 -17.53 -21.95
C ASP A 176 11.42 -18.16 -21.06
N LYS A 177 11.49 -17.75 -19.79
CA LYS A 177 12.49 -18.17 -18.80
C LYS A 177 13.93 -17.97 -19.31
N MET A 178 14.14 -16.97 -20.16
CA MET A 178 15.43 -16.59 -20.71
C MET A 178 16.02 -15.44 -19.90
N PHE A 179 16.93 -15.78 -18.99
CA PHE A 179 17.54 -14.81 -18.08
C PHE A 179 18.90 -14.35 -18.59
N PRO A 180 19.08 -13.05 -18.91
CA PRO A 180 20.40 -12.50 -19.17
C PRO A 180 21.30 -12.69 -17.94
N ALA A 181 22.45 -13.32 -18.18
CA ALA A 181 23.43 -13.62 -17.14
C ALA A 181 24.76 -12.97 -17.51
N LEU A 182 25.19 -12.02 -16.68
CA LEU A 182 26.36 -11.17 -16.88
C LEU A 182 27.38 -11.41 -15.76
N GLY A 183 28.64 -11.13 -16.06
CA GLY A 183 29.73 -11.05 -15.11
C GLY A 183 30.41 -9.69 -15.18
N PHE A 184 31.12 -9.29 -14.13
CA PHE A 184 31.95 -8.09 -14.12
C PHE A 184 33.21 -8.28 -13.26
N GLY A 185 34.24 -7.48 -13.50
CA GLY A 185 35.44 -7.46 -12.66
C GLY A 185 36.47 -8.55 -12.96
N ALA A 186 36.36 -9.22 -14.12
CA ALA A 186 37.29 -10.26 -14.55
C ALA A 186 38.21 -9.77 -15.68
N LYS A 187 39.40 -10.37 -15.79
CA LYS A 187 40.24 -10.26 -16.99
C LYS A 187 39.84 -11.33 -17.99
N LEU A 188 39.40 -10.93 -19.18
CA LEU A 188 38.90 -11.86 -20.20
C LEU A 188 39.99 -12.22 -21.22
N PRO A 189 40.01 -13.46 -21.73
CA PRO A 189 40.82 -13.79 -22.91
C PRO A 189 40.27 -13.11 -24.17
N PRO A 190 41.09 -12.91 -25.22
CA PRO A 190 42.51 -13.27 -25.31
C PRO A 190 43.47 -12.19 -24.78
N ASP A 191 43.02 -10.95 -24.65
CA ASP A 191 43.87 -9.79 -24.39
C ASP A 191 44.09 -9.50 -22.88
N GLY A 192 43.39 -10.22 -22.00
CA GLY A 192 43.55 -10.10 -20.54
C GLY A 192 43.08 -8.76 -19.99
N ARG A 193 42.28 -8.00 -20.76
CA ARG A 193 41.73 -6.73 -20.31
C ARG A 193 40.64 -6.97 -19.28
N VAL A 194 40.59 -6.08 -18.29
CA VAL A 194 39.51 -6.09 -17.29
C VAL A 194 38.22 -5.70 -18.00
N SER A 195 37.20 -6.56 -17.90
CA SER A 195 35.85 -6.24 -18.31
C SER A 195 34.99 -5.93 -17.10
N HIS A 196 34.20 -4.87 -17.21
CA HIS A 196 33.20 -4.47 -16.22
C HIS A 196 31.80 -4.96 -16.56
N GLU A 197 31.63 -5.66 -17.69
CA GLU A 197 30.38 -6.29 -18.09
C GLU A 197 30.66 -7.29 -19.21
N PHE A 198 30.30 -8.55 -19.02
CA PHE A 198 30.44 -9.60 -20.04
C PHE A 198 29.37 -10.68 -19.91
N PRO A 199 28.90 -11.27 -21.01
CA PRO A 199 27.94 -12.37 -20.94
C PRO A 199 28.59 -13.64 -20.35
N LEU A 200 27.88 -14.32 -19.44
CA LEU A 200 28.33 -15.58 -18.84
C LEU A 200 28.12 -16.79 -19.75
N VAL A 201 27.16 -16.69 -20.67
CA VAL A 201 26.89 -17.71 -21.69
C VAL A 201 27.11 -17.04 -23.04
N PRO A 202 27.82 -17.68 -23.99
CA PRO A 202 27.93 -17.15 -25.35
C PRO A 202 26.54 -16.98 -25.95
N VAL A 203 26.30 -15.86 -26.62
CA VAL A 203 25.10 -15.69 -27.45
C VAL A 203 25.26 -16.63 -28.65
N THR A 204 24.50 -17.72 -28.68
CA THR A 204 24.41 -18.63 -29.85
C THR A 204 23.40 -18.14 -30.85
#